data_AF-A0A3C0KSL7-F1
#
_entry.id   AF-A0A3C0KSL7-F1
#
_cell.length_a   1.000
_cell.length_b   1.000
_cell.length_c   1.000
_cell.angle_alpha   90.00
_cell.angle_beta   90.00
_cell.angle_gamma   90.00
#
_symmetry.space_group_name_H-M   'P 1'
#
loop_
_entity.id
_entity.type
_entity.pdbx_description
1 polymer ?
#
loop_
_entity_poly.entity_id
_entity_poly.type
_entity_poly.pdbx_seq_one_letter_code
_entity_poly.pdbx_strand_id
1 'polypeptide(L)' 'FCRNVMIYFDKATQSVLVNKYYEHLEKGGYLFVGHSESLTGLSHPFKYSEPSIYKK' A
#
# COMPACT_ATOMS: atom_id res chain seq x y z
N PHE A 1 -7.99 -0.88 -4.00
CA PHE A 1 -7.56 0.28 -4.81
C PHE A 1 -7.45 1.49 -3.91
N CYS A 2 -6.29 2.16 -3.88
CA CYS A 2 -6.07 3.40 -3.14
C CYS A 2 -5.04 4.24 -3.91
N ARG A 3 -5.49 5.08 -4.85
CA ARG A 3 -4.62 5.84 -5.77
C ARG A 3 -4.84 7.34 -5.59
N ASN A 4 -3.76 8.12 -5.61
CA ASN A 4 -3.72 9.59 -5.51
C ASN A 4 -4.28 10.16 -4.20
N VAL A 5 -4.26 9.37 -3.13
CA VAL A 5 -4.77 9.76 -1.80
C VAL A 5 -3.68 9.66 -0.73
N MET A 6 -2.76 8.69 -0.82
CA MET A 6 -1.70 8.51 0.17
C MET A 6 -0.69 9.66 0.18
N ILE A 7 -0.55 10.38 -0.95
CA ILE A 7 0.33 11.56 -1.07
C ILE A 7 -0.01 12.71 -0.10
N TYR A 8 -1.23 12.74 0.45
CA TYR A 8 -1.66 13.78 1.39
C TYR A 8 -1.31 13.47 2.85
N PHE A 9 -0.80 12.27 3.13
CA PHE A 9 -0.48 11.82 4.48
C PHE A 9 1.03 11.75 4.69
N ASP A 10 1.46 11.98 5.93
CA ASP A 10 2.85 11.73 6.33
C ASP A 10 3.17 10.22 6.30
N LYS A 11 4.47 9.88 6.33
CA LYS A 11 4.93 8.48 6.24
C LYS A 11 4.41 7.59 7.38
N ALA A 12 4.23 8.11 8.59
CA ALA A 12 3.70 7.32 9.69
C ALA A 12 2.23 6.98 9.45
N THR A 13 1.45 7.96 9.02
CA THR A 13 0.04 7.76 8.65
C THR A 13 -0.11 6.81 7.45
N GLN A 14 0.74 6.94 6.42
CA GLN A 14 0.75 6.01 5.29
C GLN A 14 1.04 4.58 5.75
N SER A 15 2.02 4.37 6.63
CA SER A 15 2.35 3.04 7.18
C SER A 15 1.15 2.41 7.89
N VAL A 16 0.46 3.18 8.74
CA VAL A 16 -0.74 2.70 9.44
C VAL A 16 -1.85 2.32 8.45
N LEU A 17 -2.11 3.15 7.44
CA LEU A 17 -3.12 2.89 6.41
C LEU A 17 -2.80 1.61 5.61
N VAL A 18 -1.55 1.45 5.19
CA VAL A 18 -1.09 0.28 4.41
C VAL A 18 -1.27 -1.00 5.23
N ASN A 19 -0.87 -1.01 6.50
CA ASN A 19 -1.07 -2.18 7.35
C ASN A 19 -2.55 -2.51 7.54
N LYS A 20 -3.41 -1.50 7.73
CA LYS A 20 -4.87 -1.70 7.79
C LYS A 20 -5.43 -2.28 6.50
N TYR A 21 -4.97 -1.82 5.33
CA TYR A 21 -5.36 -2.40 4.05
C TYR A 21 -4.97 -3.87 3.97
N TYR A 22 -3.77 -4.23 4.43
CA TYR A 22 -3.34 -5.63 4.46
C TYR A 22 -4.25 -6.48 5.33
N GLU A 23 -4.64 -6.01 6.51
CA GLU A 23 -5.53 -6.77 7.41
C GLU A 23 -6.89 -7.05 6.77
N HIS A 24 -7.47 -6.07 6.07
CA HIS A 24 -8.80 -6.18 5.44
C HIS A 24 -8.79 -6.86 4.07
N LEU A 25 -7.62 -7.10 3.48
CA LEU A 25 -7.51 -7.76 2.19
C LEU A 25 -7.58 -9.28 2.37
N GLU A 26 -8.30 -9.96 1.49
CA GLU A 26 -8.30 -11.42 1.43
C GLU A 26 -6.90 -11.96 1.08
N LYS A 27 -6.62 -13.21 1.48
CA LYS A 27 -5.35 -13.87 1.15
C LYS A 27 -5.16 -13.94 -0.37
N GLY A 28 -4.02 -13.46 -0.85
CA GLY A 28 -3.72 -13.39 -2.29
C GLY A 28 -4.34 -12.19 -3.01
N GLY A 29 -5.05 -11.30 -2.30
CA GLY A 29 -5.59 -10.07 -2.85
C GLY A 29 -4.50 -9.05 -3.19
N TYR A 30 -4.88 -8.04 -3.98
CA TYR A 30 -3.98 -7.02 -4.51
C TYR A 30 -4.35 -5.61 -4.05
N LEU A 31 -3.32 -4.84 -3.69
CA LEU A 31 -3.39 -3.41 -3.42
C LEU A 31 -2.76 -2.65 -4.60
N PHE A 32 -3.57 -1.79 -5.21
CA PHE A 32 -3.17 -0.90 -6.30
C PHE A 32 -3.00 0.52 -5.75
N VAL A 33 -1.84 1.13 -6.01
CA VAL A 33 -1.49 2.50 -5.58
C VAL A 33 -1.23 3.42 -6.77
N GLY A 34 -1.04 4.72 -6.55
CA GLY A 34 -0.64 5.66 -7.58
C GLY A 34 0.81 5.50 -8.01
N HIS A 35 1.18 6.07 -9.17
CA HIS A 35 2.57 6.03 -9.67
C HIS A 35 3.56 6.77 -8.75
N SER A 36 3.09 7.82 -8.07
CA SER A 36 3.87 8.60 -7.10
C SER A 36 3.77 8.08 -5.67
N GLU A 37 3.04 6.97 -5.45
CA GLU A 37 2.67 6.45 -4.13
C GLU A 37 3.33 5.09 -3.85
N SER A 38 4.65 5.04 -4.01
CA SER A 38 5.40 3.82 -3.70
C SER A 38 5.33 3.49 -2.21
N LEU A 39 5.14 2.21 -1.90
CA LEU A 39 5.23 1.71 -0.52
C LEU A 39 6.69 1.50 -0.06
N THR A 40 7.67 1.76 -0.93
CA THR A 40 9.10 1.64 -0.60
C THR A 40 9.46 2.50 0.61
N GLY A 41 10.06 1.87 1.63
CA GLY A 41 10.48 2.55 2.86
C GLY A 41 9.38 2.68 3.92
N LEU A 42 8.18 2.13 3.67
CA LEU A 42 7.17 1.88 4.70
C LEU A 42 7.33 0.46 5.23
N SER A 43 7.08 0.26 6.53
CA SER A 43 7.06 -1.08 7.11
C SER A 43 5.70 -1.72 6.86
N HIS A 44 5.66 -2.74 6.02
CA HIS A 44 4.42 -3.46 5.68
C HIS A 44 4.69 -4.91 5.27
N PRO A 45 3.70 -5.81 5.40
CA PRO A 45 3.82 -7.21 4.99
C PRO A 45 3.52 -7.46 3.50
N PHE A 46 3.11 -6.45 2.73
CA PHE A 46 2.85 -6.60 1.30
C PHE A 46 4.10 -7.03 0.51
N LYS A 47 3.89 -7.91 -0.47
CA LYS A 47 4.90 -8.30 -1.47
C LYS A 47 4.76 -7.42 -2.71
N TYR A 48 5.88 -6.90 -3.18
CA TYR A 48 5.92 -6.20 -4.48
C TYR A 48 5.59 -7.20 -5.60
N SER A 49 4.69 -6.82 -6.51
CA SER A 49 4.34 -7.62 -7.70
C SER A 49 4.80 -6.92 -8.96
N GLU A 50 4.33 -5.70 -9.18
CA GLU A 50 4.56 -4.88 -10.37
C GLU A 50 4.54 -3.40 -9.98
N PRO A 51 4.93 -2.45 -10.85
CA PRO A 51 4.87 -1.02 -10.52
C PRO A 51 3.48 -0.63 -10.03
N SER A 52 3.42 -0.04 -8.84
CA SER A 52 2.18 0.36 -8.16
C SER A 52 1.21 -0.80 -7.80
N ILE A 53 1.65 -2.06 -7.85
CA ILE A 53 0.84 -3.24 -7.49
C ILE A 53 1.55 -4.09 -6.44
N TYR A 54 0.85 -4.32 -5.34
CA TYR A 54 1.32 -5.08 -4.20
C TYR A 54 0.36 -6.21 -3.85
N LYS A 55 0.88 -7.35 -3.42
CA LYS A 55 0.10 -8.56 -3.11
C LYS A 55 0.18 -8.91 -1.63
N LYS A 56 -0.94 -9.34 -1.05
CA LYS A 56 -0.99 -9.99 0.26
C LYS A 56 -0.54 -11.45 0.16
#